data_AF-A0A5B7TNM6-F1
#
_entry.id   AF-A0A5B7TNM6-F1
#
_cell.length_a   1.000
_cell.length_b   1.000
_cell.length_c   1.000
_cell.angle_alpha   90.00
_cell.angle_beta   90.00
_cell.angle_gamma   90.00
#
_symmetry.space_group_name_H-M   'P 1'
#
loop_
_entity.id
_entity.type
_entity.pdbx_description
1 polymer ?
#
loop_
_entity_poly.entity_id
_entity_poly.type
_entity_poly.pdbx_seq_one_letter_code
_entity_poly.pdbx_strand_id
1 'polypeptide(L)'
;MKIHEKYIKRCLELAKNGLGLTRPNPMVGCVIICDDVIIGEGFTSPYGGNHAEVNAINSVVNKSKLQKSTLYVSLEPCNHFGKTPPCSDLIVKHKLQKVVVGCVDPFEAVAGKGIEKLRKSGCEVIVGVLENECIALNRRFFTFHNKRRPFIILKWAETSDGFIAPAKRVVKNEPVWITNRYSRQLVHKWRAEEPSILVGTNTVLQDNPKLDVRDWAGQNPLRLVLDRTLRIPDSCHVLDGVNKTIVFNEVKNREEESLVYCKIDFSENVPQQICDYLYQNEIQSVLVEGGAKTLQSFIDANLWDEARVFVGNSTFYEGVKAPYIKGVEISKKEIKSDALKILVPKVL
;
A
#
# COMPACT_ATOMS: atom_id res chain seq x y z
N MET A 1 14.31 21.36 17.52
CA MET A 1 13.84 20.10 16.86
C MET A 1 12.54 19.55 17.44
N LYS A 2 12.43 19.31 18.76
CA LYS A 2 11.23 18.67 19.36
C LYS A 2 9.87 19.28 18.97
N ILE A 3 9.79 20.60 18.79
CA ILE A 3 8.54 21.27 18.42
C ILE A 3 8.10 20.95 16.98
N HIS A 4 9.04 20.90 16.03
CA HIS A 4 8.72 20.55 14.65
C HIS A 4 8.31 19.08 14.53
N GLU A 5 9.01 18.19 15.23
CA GLU A 5 8.64 16.77 15.30
C GLU A 5 7.23 16.56 15.88
N LYS A 6 6.84 17.34 16.91
CA LYS A 6 5.48 17.29 17.48
C LYS A 6 4.43 17.57 16.40
N TYR A 7 4.60 18.63 15.62
CA TYR A 7 3.63 19.01 14.61
C TYR A 7 3.67 18.12 13.36
N ILE A 8 4.84 17.62 12.95
CA ILE A 8 4.92 16.62 11.88
C ILE A 8 4.31 15.28 12.31
N LYS A 9 4.45 14.87 13.58
CA LYS A 9 3.69 13.71 14.10
C LYS A 9 2.20 13.90 13.94
N ARG A 10 1.69 15.10 14.24
CA ARG A 10 0.27 15.42 13.99
C ARG A 10 -0.09 15.37 12.51
N CYS A 11 0.76 15.86 11.61
CA CYS A 11 0.58 15.67 10.16
C CYS A 11 0.46 14.19 9.80
N LEU A 12 1.34 13.32 10.33
CA LEU A 12 1.29 11.88 10.08
C LEU A 12 0.02 11.21 10.62
N GLU A 13 -0.50 11.66 11.76
CA GLU A 13 -1.79 11.21 12.28
C GLU A 13 -2.93 11.56 11.34
N LEU A 14 -2.99 12.82 10.88
CA LEU A 14 -4.02 13.30 9.95
C LEU A 14 -3.94 12.57 8.60
N ALA A 15 -2.72 12.37 8.08
CA ALA A 15 -2.48 11.71 6.80
C ALA A 15 -3.03 10.28 6.76
N LYS A 16 -2.99 9.55 7.88
CA LYS A 16 -3.54 8.18 7.98
C LYS A 16 -5.05 8.11 7.67
N ASN A 17 -5.79 9.20 7.80
CA ASN A 17 -7.20 9.26 7.42
C ASN A 17 -7.42 9.12 5.90
N GLY A 18 -6.36 9.30 5.08
CA GLY A 18 -6.40 9.08 3.64
C GLY A 18 -6.16 7.63 3.20
N LEU A 19 -5.88 6.71 4.13
CA LEU A 19 -5.51 5.33 3.81
C LEU A 19 -6.62 4.62 3.01
N GLY A 20 -6.26 4.14 1.82
CA GLY A 20 -7.17 3.47 0.90
C GLY A 20 -8.04 4.39 0.06
N LEU A 21 -8.09 5.70 0.34
CA LEU A 21 -8.98 6.65 -0.34
C LEU A 21 -8.25 7.61 -1.28
N THR A 22 -6.99 7.96 -0.96
CA THR A 22 -6.24 8.97 -1.72
C THR A 22 -5.58 8.41 -2.97
N ARG A 23 -5.46 7.08 -3.08
CA ARG A 23 -4.74 6.41 -4.17
C ARG A 23 -5.26 6.84 -5.55
N PRO A 24 -4.37 7.06 -6.53
CA PRO A 24 -2.90 6.88 -6.48
C PRO A 24 -2.12 8.02 -5.78
N ASN A 25 -2.78 9.06 -5.27
CA ASN A 25 -2.08 10.14 -4.58
C ASN A 25 -1.56 9.72 -3.18
N PRO A 26 -0.45 10.32 -2.72
CA PRO A 26 0.10 10.03 -1.40
C PRO A 26 -0.83 10.52 -0.29
N MET A 27 -0.73 9.87 0.87
CA MET A 27 -1.35 10.32 2.10
C MET A 27 -0.53 11.48 2.67
N VAL A 28 -1.09 12.69 2.63
CA VAL A 28 -0.44 13.89 3.17
C VAL A 28 -1.31 14.46 4.28
N GLY A 29 -0.67 14.95 5.34
CA GLY A 29 -1.31 15.70 6.40
C GLY A 29 -0.63 17.06 6.57
N CYS A 30 -1.42 18.05 6.96
CA CYS A 30 -1.00 19.43 7.07
C CYS A 30 -1.63 20.07 8.32
N VAL A 31 -0.82 20.81 9.07
CA VAL A 31 -1.29 21.63 10.20
C VAL A 31 -0.73 23.04 10.12
N ILE A 32 -1.52 24.02 10.56
CA ILE A 32 -1.14 25.43 10.55
C ILE A 32 -1.16 25.96 11.98
N ILE A 33 -0.03 26.52 12.42
CA ILE A 33 0.19 27.00 13.78
C ILE A 33 0.34 28.52 13.78
N CYS A 34 -0.39 29.20 14.66
CA CYS A 34 -0.24 30.62 14.94
C CYS A 34 -0.28 30.83 16.46
N ASP A 35 0.68 31.57 17.01
CA ASP A 35 0.76 31.85 18.45
C ASP A 35 0.70 30.56 19.30
N ASP A 36 1.46 29.53 18.91
CA ASP A 36 1.53 28.19 19.51
C ASP A 36 0.22 27.37 19.49
N VAL A 37 -0.82 27.86 18.82
CA VAL A 37 -2.13 27.20 18.68
C VAL A 37 -2.31 26.65 17.26
N ILE A 38 -2.84 25.42 17.15
CA ILE A 38 -3.30 24.87 15.87
C ILE A 38 -4.54 25.65 15.44
N ILE A 39 -4.45 26.39 14.34
CA ILE A 39 -5.56 27.17 13.79
C ILE A 39 -6.20 26.52 12.56
N GLY A 40 -5.58 25.47 12.01
CA GLY A 40 -6.11 24.71 10.88
C GLY A 40 -5.44 23.35 10.72
N GLU A 41 -6.21 22.38 10.26
CA GLU A 41 -5.78 20.99 10.02
C GLU A 41 -6.39 20.47 8.72
N GLY A 42 -5.65 19.62 8.00
CA GLY A 42 -6.12 19.00 6.78
C GLY A 42 -5.34 17.75 6.43
N PHE A 43 -5.97 16.88 5.65
CA PHE A 43 -5.33 15.74 5.00
C PHE A 43 -5.83 15.63 3.56
N THR A 44 -5.10 14.90 2.71
CA THR A 44 -5.48 14.71 1.31
C THR A 44 -6.86 14.07 1.21
N SER A 45 -7.76 14.69 0.45
CA SER A 45 -9.10 14.17 0.17
C SER A 45 -9.03 12.92 -0.73
N PRO A 46 -10.14 12.17 -0.89
CA PRO A 46 -10.21 11.10 -1.89
C PRO A 46 -9.75 11.57 -3.27
N TYR A 47 -9.25 10.63 -4.09
CA TYR A 47 -8.62 10.94 -5.37
C TYR A 47 -9.45 11.90 -6.24
N GLY A 48 -8.78 12.96 -6.73
CA GLY A 48 -9.41 14.06 -7.46
C GLY A 48 -9.86 15.24 -6.60
N GLY A 49 -9.87 15.08 -5.27
CA GLY A 49 -10.16 16.16 -4.33
C GLY A 49 -8.95 17.03 -3.96
N ASN A 50 -9.15 17.86 -2.94
CA ASN A 50 -8.15 18.79 -2.43
C ASN A 50 -6.96 18.10 -1.75
N HIS A 51 -5.79 18.71 -1.85
CA HIS A 51 -4.61 18.31 -1.10
C HIS A 51 -4.70 18.75 0.37
N ALA A 52 -3.82 18.19 1.21
CA ALA A 52 -3.81 18.45 2.65
C ALA A 52 -3.66 19.94 2.98
N GLU A 53 -2.79 20.64 2.27
CA GLU A 53 -2.50 22.06 2.46
C GLU A 53 -3.70 22.93 2.14
N VAL A 54 -4.42 22.61 1.06
CA VAL A 54 -5.67 23.29 0.69
C VAL A 54 -6.72 23.10 1.78
N ASN A 55 -6.91 21.85 2.25
CA ASN A 55 -7.87 21.55 3.31
C ASN A 55 -7.50 22.23 4.63
N ALA A 56 -6.22 22.23 5.01
CA ALA A 56 -5.73 22.90 6.20
C ALA A 56 -5.94 24.41 6.13
N ILE A 57 -5.54 25.05 5.02
CA ILE A 57 -5.77 26.47 4.80
C ILE A 57 -7.26 26.77 4.86
N ASN A 58 -8.12 25.99 4.20
CA ASN A 58 -9.57 26.19 4.19
C ASN A 58 -10.20 26.08 5.58
N SER A 59 -9.71 25.19 6.44
CA SER A 59 -10.18 25.03 7.82
C SER A 59 -9.91 26.23 8.74
N VAL A 60 -8.94 27.10 8.40
CA VAL A 60 -8.61 28.28 9.22
C VAL A 60 -9.76 29.29 9.20
N VAL A 61 -10.35 29.58 10.35
CA VAL A 61 -11.48 30.53 10.47
C VAL A 61 -11.08 31.95 10.08
N ASN A 62 -10.00 32.47 10.68
CA ASN A 62 -9.50 33.81 10.40
C ASN A 62 -8.25 33.76 9.49
N LYS A 63 -8.45 33.92 8.18
CA LYS A 63 -7.38 33.86 7.17
C LYS A 63 -6.28 34.91 7.36
N SER A 64 -6.56 36.03 8.03
CA SER A 64 -5.55 37.07 8.28
C SER A 64 -4.39 36.58 9.15
N LYS A 65 -4.59 35.51 9.94
CA LYS A 65 -3.54 34.90 10.77
C LYS A 65 -2.51 34.11 9.95
N LEU A 66 -2.86 33.68 8.73
CA LEU A 66 -1.99 32.83 7.91
C LEU A 66 -0.62 33.45 7.66
N GLN A 67 -0.56 34.76 7.45
CA GLN A 67 0.69 35.47 7.19
C GLN A 67 1.70 35.34 8.33
N LYS A 68 1.25 35.23 9.58
CA LYS A 68 2.09 35.07 10.78
C LYS A 68 2.25 33.59 11.20
N SER A 69 1.67 32.67 10.44
CA SER A 69 1.61 31.26 10.81
C SER A 69 2.79 30.46 10.25
N THR A 70 3.05 29.31 10.89
CA THR A 70 3.89 28.25 10.33
C THR A 70 3.02 27.12 9.82
N LEU A 71 3.25 26.68 8.59
CA LEU A 71 2.61 25.49 8.03
C LEU A 71 3.54 24.28 8.13
N TYR A 72 3.03 23.18 8.66
CA TYR A 72 3.72 21.90 8.74
C TYR A 72 3.03 20.93 7.80
N VAL A 73 3.81 20.22 6.98
CA VAL A 73 3.28 19.28 6.00
C VAL A 73 4.16 18.03 5.92
N SER A 74 3.54 16.86 5.80
CA SER A 74 4.27 15.58 5.82
C SER A 74 5.03 15.26 4.51
N LEU A 75 4.73 15.95 3.41
CA LEU A 75 5.35 15.77 2.10
C LEU A 75 5.55 17.14 1.44
N GLU A 76 6.54 17.28 0.56
CA GLU A 76 6.78 18.51 -0.20
C GLU A 76 5.49 19.02 -0.89
N PRO A 77 5.13 20.32 -0.74
CA PRO A 77 4.00 20.90 -1.45
C PRO A 77 4.16 20.84 -2.97
N CYS A 78 3.11 20.40 -3.67
CA CYS A 78 3.16 20.27 -5.12
C CYS A 78 3.39 21.63 -5.83
N ASN A 79 4.13 21.57 -6.94
CA ASN A 79 4.47 22.73 -7.79
C ASN A 79 4.05 22.56 -9.27
N HIS A 80 3.19 21.58 -9.57
CA HIS A 80 2.69 21.34 -10.92
C HIS A 80 1.17 21.53 -10.96
N PHE A 81 0.66 21.98 -12.11
CA PHE A 81 -0.78 22.03 -12.35
C PHE A 81 -1.28 20.61 -12.64
N GLY A 82 -2.04 20.07 -11.70
CA GLY A 82 -2.75 18.79 -11.86
C GLY A 82 -4.25 19.03 -12.00
N LYS A 83 -5.05 18.18 -11.34
CA LYS A 83 -6.50 18.38 -11.18
C LYS A 83 -6.83 19.60 -10.31
N THR A 84 -5.90 20.00 -9.44
CA THR A 84 -5.99 21.16 -8.56
C THR A 84 -4.79 22.09 -8.81
N PRO A 85 -4.92 23.40 -8.53
CA PRO A 85 -3.78 24.33 -8.59
C PRO A 85 -2.66 23.94 -7.59
N PRO A 86 -1.39 24.30 -7.86
CA PRO A 86 -0.26 23.95 -6.99
C PRO A 86 -0.42 24.46 -5.56
N CYS A 87 -0.11 23.60 -4.58
CA CYS A 87 -0.16 23.99 -3.17
C CYS A 87 0.89 25.05 -2.83
N SER A 88 2.05 25.01 -3.50
CA SER A 88 3.05 26.08 -3.36
C SER A 88 2.50 27.46 -3.74
N ASP A 89 1.65 27.55 -4.77
CA ASP A 89 1.03 28.83 -5.16
C ASP A 89 0.07 29.35 -4.10
N LEU A 90 -0.71 28.44 -3.49
CA LEU A 90 -1.63 28.81 -2.44
C LEU A 90 -0.91 29.32 -1.20
N ILE A 91 0.22 28.68 -0.83
CA ILE A 91 1.07 29.11 0.28
C ILE A 91 1.66 30.50 0.01
N VAL A 92 2.18 30.74 -1.20
CA VAL A 92 2.70 32.05 -1.62
C VAL A 92 1.60 33.12 -1.60
N LYS A 93 0.40 32.80 -2.13
CA LYS A 93 -0.76 33.69 -2.15
C LYS A 93 -1.16 34.17 -0.75
N HIS A 94 -1.12 33.28 0.23
CA HIS A 94 -1.44 33.60 1.62
C HIS A 94 -0.25 34.17 2.41
N LYS A 95 0.92 34.34 1.77
CA LYS A 95 2.12 34.95 2.34
C LYS A 95 2.58 34.30 3.65
N LEU A 96 2.48 32.97 3.74
CA LEU A 96 2.99 32.25 4.91
C LEU A 96 4.50 32.48 5.05
N GLN A 97 4.95 32.85 6.25
CA GLN A 97 6.35 33.16 6.51
C GLN A 97 7.24 31.91 6.65
N LYS A 98 6.66 30.79 7.09
CA LYS A 98 7.42 29.57 7.38
C LYS A 98 6.67 28.30 6.98
N VAL A 99 7.38 27.40 6.31
CA VAL A 99 6.93 26.04 6.01
C VAL A 99 7.93 25.02 6.55
N VAL A 100 7.42 23.96 7.19
CA VAL A 100 8.21 22.83 7.68
C VAL A 100 7.73 21.57 6.98
N VAL A 101 8.63 20.91 6.26
CA VAL A 101 8.36 19.77 5.40
C VAL A 101 8.94 18.50 6.01
N GLY A 102 8.13 17.45 6.06
CA GLY A 102 8.53 16.13 6.55
C GLY A 102 9.57 15.46 5.66
N CYS A 103 9.18 15.11 4.43
CA CYS A 103 10.07 14.56 3.41
C CYS A 103 9.89 15.25 2.04
N VAL A 104 10.92 15.15 1.20
CA VAL A 104 10.90 15.64 -0.19
C VAL A 104 10.08 14.70 -1.06
N ASP A 105 9.35 15.23 -2.04
CA ASP A 105 8.62 14.39 -2.99
C ASP A 105 9.63 13.71 -3.95
N PRO A 106 9.61 12.37 -4.05
CA PRO A 106 10.52 11.65 -4.94
C PRO A 106 10.19 11.85 -6.42
N PHE A 107 8.98 12.33 -6.75
CA PHE A 107 8.53 12.46 -8.11
C PHE A 107 9.35 13.53 -8.82
N GLU A 108 10.07 13.13 -9.86
CA GLU A 108 11.04 13.96 -10.60
C GLU A 108 10.45 15.29 -11.10
N ALA A 109 9.14 15.32 -11.41
CA ALA A 109 8.47 16.55 -11.82
C ALA A 109 8.34 17.58 -10.68
N VAL A 110 8.36 17.14 -9.42
CA VAL A 110 8.14 17.94 -8.20
C VAL A 110 9.43 18.14 -7.39
N ALA A 111 10.31 17.14 -7.36
CA ALA A 111 11.47 17.05 -6.46
C ALA A 111 12.20 18.39 -6.29
N GLY A 112 12.00 19.04 -5.15
CA GLY A 112 12.65 20.29 -4.75
C GLY A 112 12.09 21.57 -5.37
N LYS A 113 11.24 21.50 -6.40
CA LYS A 113 10.72 22.69 -7.11
C LYS A 113 9.69 23.45 -6.27
N GLY A 114 8.89 22.74 -5.47
CA GLY A 114 7.94 23.37 -4.55
C GLY A 114 8.69 24.11 -3.44
N ILE A 115 9.69 23.46 -2.86
CA ILE A 115 10.58 24.06 -1.86
C ILE A 115 11.31 25.28 -2.43
N GLU A 116 11.85 25.19 -3.65
CA GLU A 116 12.56 26.29 -4.30
C GLU A 116 11.66 27.51 -4.52
N LYS A 117 10.43 27.29 -4.99
CA LYS A 117 9.45 28.37 -5.20
C LYS A 117 9.08 29.09 -3.91
N LEU A 118 8.87 28.34 -2.83
CA LEU A 118 8.60 28.91 -1.51
C LEU A 118 9.78 29.76 -1.01
N ARG A 119 11.01 29.26 -1.14
CA ARG A 119 12.21 30.02 -0.76
C ARG A 119 12.35 31.31 -1.59
N LYS A 120 12.10 31.24 -2.90
CA LYS A 120 12.14 32.41 -3.80
C LYS A 120 11.08 33.47 -3.46
N SER A 121 9.96 33.09 -2.84
CA SER A 121 8.95 34.06 -2.38
C SER A 121 9.26 34.67 -1.01
N GLY A 122 10.42 34.38 -0.42
CA GLY A 122 10.80 34.84 0.92
C GLY A 122 10.23 34.00 2.07
N CYS A 123 9.70 32.81 1.79
CA CYS A 123 9.25 31.88 2.83
C CYS A 123 10.45 31.10 3.40
N GLU A 124 10.57 31.03 4.73
CA GLU A 124 11.54 30.15 5.39
C GLU A 124 11.08 28.69 5.24
N VAL A 125 11.93 27.80 4.71
CA VAL A 125 11.59 26.38 4.52
C VAL A 125 12.57 25.45 5.21
N ILE A 126 12.08 24.72 6.21
CA ILE A 126 12.79 23.62 6.91
C ILE A 126 12.34 22.29 6.28
N VAL A 127 13.27 21.38 6.03
CA VAL A 127 13.02 20.10 5.35
C VAL A 127 13.64 18.96 6.15
N GLY A 128 13.06 17.77 6.09
CA GLY A 128 13.66 16.54 6.63
C GLY A 128 13.25 16.25 8.09
N VAL A 129 12.13 16.80 8.55
CA VAL A 129 11.66 16.56 9.92
C VAL A 129 10.86 15.26 9.99
N LEU A 130 11.37 14.23 10.69
CA LEU A 130 10.77 12.88 10.71
C LEU A 130 10.63 12.27 9.32
N GLU A 131 11.64 12.51 8.47
CA GLU A 131 11.64 12.09 7.07
C GLU A 131 11.41 10.58 6.90
N ASN A 132 12.06 9.76 7.72
CA ASN A 132 11.93 8.30 7.66
C ASN A 132 10.48 7.86 7.94
N GLU A 133 9.81 8.48 8.92
CA GLU A 133 8.42 8.20 9.25
C GLU A 133 7.46 8.67 8.14
N CYS A 134 7.74 9.81 7.52
CA CYS A 134 6.99 10.32 6.36
C CYS A 134 7.13 9.39 5.15
N ILE A 135 8.34 8.90 4.86
CA ILE A 135 8.59 7.91 3.81
C ILE A 135 7.88 6.59 4.14
N ALA A 136 7.98 6.11 5.38
CA ALA A 136 7.36 4.85 5.80
C ALA A 136 5.82 4.86 5.67
N LEU A 137 5.18 6.01 5.96
CA LEU A 137 3.75 6.21 5.76
C LEU A 137 3.34 6.01 4.29
N ASN A 138 4.13 6.58 3.37
CA ASN A 138 3.87 6.57 1.94
C ASN A 138 4.70 5.53 1.17
N ARG A 139 5.18 4.47 1.83
CA ARG A 139 6.13 3.52 1.23
C ARG A 139 5.66 2.87 -0.08
N ARG A 140 4.34 2.76 -0.30
CA ARG A 140 3.75 2.33 -1.59
C ARG A 140 4.03 3.34 -2.70
N PHE A 141 3.69 4.61 -2.46
CA PHE A 141 3.94 5.72 -3.37
C PHE A 141 5.44 5.86 -3.70
N PHE A 142 6.31 5.88 -2.68
CA PHE A 142 7.76 5.97 -2.89
C PHE A 142 8.31 4.79 -3.70
N THR A 143 7.86 3.56 -3.40
CA THR A 143 8.30 2.37 -4.15
C THR A 143 7.85 2.44 -5.61
N PHE A 144 6.59 2.84 -5.83
CA PHE A 144 6.01 2.97 -7.16
C PHE A 144 6.80 3.94 -8.04
N HIS A 145 7.12 5.13 -7.51
CA HIS A 145 7.85 6.14 -8.28
C HIS A 145 9.35 5.83 -8.40
N ASN A 146 10.01 5.42 -7.32
CA ASN A 146 11.48 5.20 -7.32
C ASN A 146 11.89 3.91 -8.01
N LYS A 147 11.17 2.81 -7.74
CA LYS A 147 11.51 1.48 -8.28
C LYS A 147 10.74 1.14 -9.56
N ARG A 148 9.80 1.99 -9.98
CA ARG A 148 8.94 1.79 -11.15
C ARG A 148 8.20 0.44 -11.13
N ARG A 149 7.75 0.03 -9.94
CA ARG A 149 6.98 -1.20 -9.70
C ARG A 149 6.10 -1.06 -8.45
N PRO A 150 5.01 -1.83 -8.32
CA PRO A 150 4.23 -1.85 -7.09
C PRO A 150 5.06 -2.21 -5.86
N PHE A 151 4.61 -1.78 -4.68
CA PHE A 151 5.06 -2.33 -3.41
C PHE A 151 4.45 -3.72 -3.20
N ILE A 152 5.28 -4.72 -2.93
CA ILE A 152 4.87 -6.12 -2.94
C ILE A 152 4.92 -6.68 -1.51
N ILE A 153 3.75 -7.14 -1.06
CA ILE A 153 3.59 -7.79 0.24
C ILE A 153 3.36 -9.28 0.01
N LEU A 154 4.26 -10.11 0.49
CA LEU A 154 4.06 -11.56 0.52
C LEU A 154 3.33 -11.92 1.82
N LYS A 155 2.30 -12.76 1.74
CA LYS A 155 1.60 -13.22 2.93
C LYS A 155 1.32 -14.72 2.86
N TRP A 156 1.63 -15.41 3.95
CA TRP A 156 1.18 -16.77 4.19
C TRP A 156 0.94 -17.06 5.66
N ALA A 157 0.34 -18.21 5.91
CA ALA A 157 0.24 -18.82 7.22
C ALA A 157 0.90 -20.19 7.16
N GLU A 158 1.71 -20.51 8.15
CA GLU A 158 2.41 -21.78 8.28
C GLU A 158 2.19 -22.39 9.66
N THR A 159 2.19 -23.72 9.72
CA THR A 159 2.24 -24.47 10.97
C THR A 159 3.59 -24.30 11.66
N SER A 160 3.68 -24.70 12.93
CA SER A 160 4.93 -24.65 13.70
C SER A 160 6.08 -25.46 13.09
N ASP A 161 5.77 -26.46 12.26
CA ASP A 161 6.71 -27.28 11.48
C ASP A 161 6.86 -26.83 10.00
N GLY A 162 6.38 -25.63 9.66
CA GLY A 162 6.69 -24.93 8.41
C GLY A 162 5.90 -25.43 7.18
N PHE A 163 4.66 -25.87 7.36
CA PHE A 163 3.76 -26.26 6.27
C PHE A 163 2.59 -25.30 6.11
N ILE A 164 2.19 -25.02 4.87
CA ILE A 164 1.06 -24.13 4.54
C ILE A 164 -0.20 -24.91 4.18
N ALA A 165 -0.08 -26.21 3.91
CA ALA A 165 -1.18 -27.12 3.67
C ALA A 165 -0.76 -28.56 4.02
N PRO A 166 -1.69 -29.39 4.54
CA PRO A 166 -1.42 -30.80 4.81
C PRO A 166 -1.34 -31.61 3.50
N ALA A 167 -0.72 -32.79 3.55
CA ALA A 167 -0.65 -33.71 2.40
C ALA A 167 -2.03 -34.16 1.91
N LYS A 168 -2.99 -34.34 2.84
CA LYS A 168 -4.38 -34.69 2.55
C LYS A 168 -5.33 -33.68 3.16
N ARG A 169 -6.27 -33.20 2.36
CA ARG A 169 -7.35 -32.32 2.81
C ARG A 169 -8.60 -33.15 3.11
N VAL A 170 -9.22 -32.87 4.25
CA VAL A 170 -10.47 -33.52 4.66
C VAL A 170 -11.66 -32.97 3.86
N VAL A 171 -11.69 -31.66 3.67
CA VAL A 171 -12.73 -30.97 2.88
C VAL A 171 -12.09 -30.37 1.64
N LYS A 172 -12.72 -30.61 0.48
CA LYS A 172 -12.32 -29.99 -0.79
C LYS A 172 -12.96 -28.62 -0.92
N ASN A 173 -12.29 -27.71 -1.62
CA ASN A 173 -12.79 -26.36 -1.91
C ASN A 173 -13.02 -25.49 -0.65
N GLU A 174 -12.29 -25.78 0.44
CA GLU A 174 -12.31 -24.99 1.66
C GLU A 174 -10.88 -24.71 2.17
N PRO A 175 -10.63 -23.53 2.77
CA PRO A 175 -9.35 -23.21 3.38
C PRO A 175 -9.03 -24.13 4.56
N VAL A 176 -7.78 -24.57 4.65
CA VAL A 176 -7.26 -25.18 5.87
C VAL A 176 -6.83 -24.09 6.85
N TRP A 177 -7.55 -23.95 7.96
CA TRP A 177 -7.28 -22.89 8.92
C TRP A 177 -6.11 -23.23 9.85
N ILE A 178 -4.96 -22.62 9.56
CA ILE A 178 -3.79 -22.60 10.46
C ILE A 178 -3.95 -21.52 11.54
N THR A 179 -4.46 -20.36 11.15
CA THR A 179 -4.53 -19.16 12.00
C THR A 179 -5.89 -18.98 12.68
N ASN A 180 -5.88 -18.39 13.87
CA ASN A 180 -7.08 -18.02 14.61
C ASN A 180 -7.86 -16.85 13.97
N ARG A 181 -9.07 -16.59 14.48
CA ARG A 181 -9.99 -15.59 13.91
C ARG A 181 -9.46 -14.15 13.91
N TYR A 182 -8.63 -13.77 14.89
CA TYR A 182 -8.11 -12.40 14.99
C TYR A 182 -7.04 -12.15 13.93
N SER A 183 -6.18 -13.15 13.68
CA SER A 183 -5.22 -13.13 12.58
C SER A 183 -5.92 -13.05 11.23
N ARG A 184 -7.04 -13.77 11.04
CA ARG A 184 -7.85 -13.68 9.81
C ARG A 184 -8.50 -12.31 9.63
N GLN A 185 -9.03 -11.72 10.70
CA GLN A 185 -9.56 -10.36 10.67
C GLN A 185 -8.48 -9.35 10.26
N LEU A 186 -7.25 -9.52 10.75
CA LEU A 186 -6.12 -8.68 10.36
C LEU A 186 -5.78 -8.80 8.86
N VAL A 187 -5.92 -9.98 8.26
CA VAL A 187 -5.78 -10.15 6.81
C VAL A 187 -6.86 -9.36 6.05
N HIS A 188 -8.10 -9.35 6.53
CA HIS A 188 -9.16 -8.53 5.93
C HIS A 188 -8.89 -7.03 6.06
N LYS A 189 -8.30 -6.58 7.18
CA LYS A 189 -7.78 -5.22 7.29
C LYS A 189 -6.73 -4.94 6.21
N TRP A 190 -5.75 -5.82 6.04
CA TRP A 190 -4.72 -5.63 5.00
C TRP A 190 -5.28 -5.62 3.59
N ARG A 191 -6.31 -6.43 3.29
CA ARG A 191 -6.99 -6.39 1.99
C ARG A 191 -7.64 -5.03 1.73
N ALA A 192 -8.28 -4.43 2.73
CA ALA A 192 -8.83 -3.07 2.63
C ALA A 192 -7.73 -2.01 2.45
N GLU A 193 -6.55 -2.27 2.99
CA GLU A 193 -5.39 -1.39 2.92
C GLU A 193 -4.54 -1.59 1.65
N GLU A 194 -4.87 -2.46 0.70
CA GLU A 194 -4.08 -2.65 -0.52
C GLU A 194 -4.99 -2.59 -1.76
N PRO A 195 -4.55 -2.00 -2.88
CA PRO A 195 -5.38 -1.81 -4.06
C PRO A 195 -5.55 -3.11 -4.86
N SER A 196 -4.68 -4.11 -4.66
CA SER A 196 -4.78 -5.40 -5.34
C SER A 196 -4.33 -6.58 -4.49
N ILE A 197 -4.87 -7.76 -4.81
CA ILE A 197 -4.54 -9.04 -4.20
C ILE A 197 -4.28 -10.08 -5.29
N LEU A 198 -3.21 -10.86 -5.17
CA LEU A 198 -2.79 -11.87 -6.14
C LEU A 198 -2.82 -13.27 -5.52
N VAL A 199 -3.39 -14.23 -6.25
CA VAL A 199 -3.34 -15.66 -5.91
C VAL A 199 -2.95 -16.53 -7.10
N GLY A 200 -2.41 -17.72 -6.81
CA GLY A 200 -2.13 -18.75 -7.81
C GLY A 200 -3.35 -19.63 -8.14
N THR A 201 -3.29 -20.31 -9.30
CA THR A 201 -4.34 -21.23 -9.79
C THR A 201 -4.76 -22.25 -8.73
N ASN A 202 -3.78 -22.89 -8.08
CA ASN A 202 -4.04 -23.96 -7.11
C ASN A 202 -4.74 -23.42 -5.85
N THR A 203 -4.46 -22.19 -5.43
CA THR A 203 -5.19 -21.57 -4.31
C THR A 203 -6.66 -21.43 -4.66
N VAL A 204 -6.97 -20.99 -5.88
CA VAL A 204 -8.36 -20.87 -6.34
C VAL A 204 -9.05 -22.23 -6.40
N LEU A 205 -8.40 -23.22 -7.02
CA LEU A 205 -8.96 -24.57 -7.17
C LEU A 205 -9.17 -25.28 -5.84
N GLN A 206 -8.34 -25.00 -4.83
CA GLN A 206 -8.37 -25.71 -3.56
C GLN A 206 -9.24 -25.03 -2.50
N ASP A 207 -9.35 -23.70 -2.53
CA ASP A 207 -10.01 -22.92 -1.47
C ASP A 207 -11.24 -22.15 -1.96
N ASN A 208 -11.44 -22.03 -3.28
CA ASN A 208 -12.44 -21.18 -3.93
C ASN A 208 -12.63 -19.81 -3.24
N PRO A 209 -11.56 -19.00 -3.06
CA PRO A 209 -11.62 -17.82 -2.22
C PRO A 209 -12.37 -16.68 -2.89
N LYS A 210 -13.09 -15.88 -2.10
CA LYS A 210 -13.72 -14.64 -2.58
C LYS A 210 -12.73 -13.48 -2.81
N LEU A 211 -11.65 -13.48 -2.02
CA LEU A 211 -10.60 -12.45 -2.00
C LEU A 211 -11.11 -11.02 -1.72
N ASP A 212 -12.17 -10.92 -0.93
CA ASP A 212 -12.85 -9.69 -0.54
C ASP A 212 -12.47 -9.21 0.88
N VAL A 213 -13.05 -8.08 1.26
CA VAL A 213 -13.05 -7.49 2.59
C VAL A 213 -14.43 -7.70 3.21
N ARG A 214 -14.54 -8.62 4.17
CA ARG A 214 -15.82 -8.94 4.84
C ARG A 214 -15.76 -8.91 6.37
N ASP A 215 -14.58 -9.08 6.95
CA ASP A 215 -14.36 -9.02 8.40
C ASP A 215 -13.74 -7.68 8.85
N TRP A 216 -13.70 -6.69 7.95
CA TRP A 216 -13.16 -5.34 8.20
C TRP A 216 -13.89 -4.30 7.34
N ALA A 217 -13.76 -3.02 7.66
CA ALA A 217 -14.33 -1.92 6.88
C ALA A 217 -13.34 -1.44 5.80
N GLY A 218 -13.81 -1.29 4.56
CA GLY A 218 -13.02 -0.72 3.46
C GLY A 218 -13.45 -1.24 2.10
N GLN A 219 -12.67 -0.90 1.08
CA GLN A 219 -12.93 -1.31 -0.30
C GLN A 219 -12.31 -2.68 -0.61
N ASN A 220 -12.95 -3.43 -1.50
CA ASN A 220 -12.38 -4.68 -2.01
C ASN A 220 -11.16 -4.38 -2.90
N PRO A 221 -10.06 -5.13 -2.76
CA PRO A 221 -8.94 -5.02 -3.67
C PRO A 221 -9.30 -5.57 -5.06
N LEU A 222 -8.63 -5.06 -6.10
CA LEU A 222 -8.61 -5.67 -7.42
C LEU A 222 -8.07 -7.11 -7.31
N ARG A 223 -8.81 -8.08 -7.83
CA ARG A 223 -8.37 -9.48 -7.81
C ARG A 223 -7.44 -9.75 -8.98
N LEU A 224 -6.29 -10.31 -8.70
CA LEU A 224 -5.32 -10.79 -9.67
C LEU A 224 -5.20 -12.30 -9.52
N VAL A 225 -5.29 -13.03 -10.62
CA VAL A 225 -5.27 -14.50 -10.63
C VAL A 225 -4.30 -14.99 -11.68
N LEU A 226 -3.37 -15.85 -11.28
CA LEU A 226 -2.60 -16.63 -12.24
C LEU A 226 -3.41 -17.87 -12.65
N ASP A 227 -3.66 -18.03 -13.93
CA ASP A 227 -4.29 -19.24 -14.49
C ASP A 227 -3.72 -19.57 -15.86
N ARG A 228 -2.49 -20.08 -15.86
CA ARG A 228 -1.66 -20.32 -17.04
C ARG A 228 -2.45 -20.87 -18.24
N THR A 229 -3.14 -21.99 -18.05
CA THR A 229 -3.88 -22.70 -19.11
C THR A 229 -5.39 -22.58 -18.97
N LEU A 230 -5.90 -21.59 -18.23
CA LEU A 230 -7.34 -21.36 -18.01
C LEU A 230 -8.09 -22.58 -17.44
N ARG A 231 -7.62 -23.15 -16.33
CA ARG A 231 -8.22 -24.35 -15.69
C ARG A 231 -9.20 -24.02 -14.57
N ILE A 232 -9.28 -22.76 -14.12
CA ILE A 232 -10.23 -22.36 -13.09
C ILE A 232 -11.65 -22.45 -13.67
N PRO A 233 -12.57 -23.20 -13.05
CA PRO A 233 -13.95 -23.24 -13.48
C PRO A 233 -14.63 -21.87 -13.38
N ASP A 234 -15.49 -21.53 -14.34
CA ASP A 234 -16.27 -20.28 -14.34
C ASP A 234 -17.17 -20.12 -13.10
N SER A 235 -17.47 -21.22 -12.40
CA SER A 235 -18.23 -21.21 -11.14
C SER A 235 -17.43 -20.76 -9.91
N CYS A 236 -16.11 -20.58 -10.03
CA CYS A 236 -15.28 -20.09 -8.93
C CYS A 236 -15.56 -18.62 -8.61
N HIS A 237 -15.54 -18.27 -7.33
CA HIS A 237 -15.85 -16.92 -6.86
C HIS A 237 -14.95 -15.84 -7.46
N VAL A 238 -13.71 -16.15 -7.84
CA VAL A 238 -12.83 -15.15 -8.47
C VAL A 238 -13.27 -14.77 -9.89
N LEU A 239 -14.09 -15.58 -10.56
CA LEU A 239 -14.58 -15.36 -11.93
C LEU A 239 -16.06 -14.94 -12.00
N ASP A 240 -16.71 -14.71 -10.86
CA ASP A 240 -18.14 -14.40 -10.75
C ASP A 240 -18.55 -13.00 -11.25
N GLY A 241 -17.59 -12.16 -11.61
CA GLY A 241 -17.82 -10.79 -12.08
C GLY A 241 -18.28 -9.80 -10.99
N VAL A 242 -18.38 -10.21 -9.72
CA VAL A 242 -18.82 -9.35 -8.61
C VAL A 242 -17.78 -8.29 -8.25
N ASN A 243 -16.50 -8.70 -8.20
CA ASN A 243 -15.36 -7.78 -8.08
C ASN A 243 -14.52 -7.88 -9.35
N LYS A 244 -13.94 -6.76 -9.79
CA LYS A 244 -13.05 -6.76 -10.95
C LYS A 244 -11.91 -7.76 -10.75
N THR A 245 -11.71 -8.63 -11.74
CA THR A 245 -10.67 -9.66 -11.73
C THR A 245 -9.81 -9.58 -12.98
N ILE A 246 -8.51 -9.71 -12.81
CA ILE A 246 -7.53 -9.85 -13.89
C ILE A 246 -6.94 -11.25 -13.83
N VAL A 247 -7.07 -11.99 -14.93
CA VAL A 247 -6.59 -13.37 -15.08
C VAL A 247 -5.39 -13.37 -16.02
N PHE A 248 -4.22 -13.54 -15.45
CA PHE A 248 -2.97 -13.71 -16.20
C PHE A 248 -2.86 -15.15 -16.71
N ASN A 249 -2.75 -15.33 -18.03
CA ASN A 249 -2.81 -16.64 -18.70
C ASN A 249 -1.95 -16.66 -19.98
N GLU A 250 -1.69 -17.83 -20.57
CA GLU A 250 -0.90 -17.96 -21.82
C GLU A 250 -1.77 -18.14 -23.08
N VAL A 251 -3.09 -18.25 -22.91
CA VAL A 251 -4.03 -18.67 -23.96
C VAL A 251 -4.61 -17.47 -24.71
N LYS A 252 -5.33 -16.58 -24.01
CA LYS A 252 -6.14 -15.51 -24.61
C LYS A 252 -5.94 -14.15 -23.95
N ASN A 253 -6.15 -13.11 -24.75
CA ASN A 253 -6.23 -11.71 -24.32
C ASN A 253 -7.66 -11.20 -24.59
N ARG A 254 -8.39 -10.80 -23.56
CA ARG A 254 -9.79 -10.32 -23.66
C ARG A 254 -10.09 -9.37 -22.51
N GLU A 255 -10.75 -8.26 -22.81
CA GLU A 255 -11.20 -7.31 -21.80
C GLU A 255 -12.74 -7.28 -21.76
N GLU A 256 -13.29 -7.55 -20.58
CA GLU A 256 -14.70 -7.36 -20.23
C GLU A 256 -14.79 -6.43 -19.02
N GLU A 257 -15.98 -5.91 -18.71
CA GLU A 257 -16.16 -4.87 -17.68
C GLU A 257 -15.59 -5.28 -16.31
N SER A 258 -15.91 -6.50 -15.85
CA SER A 258 -15.50 -7.03 -14.55
C SER A 258 -14.46 -8.15 -14.63
N LEU A 259 -14.12 -8.64 -15.82
CA LEU A 259 -13.20 -9.75 -16.01
C LEU A 259 -12.24 -9.50 -17.18
N VAL A 260 -10.96 -9.37 -16.86
CA VAL A 260 -9.90 -9.10 -17.84
C VAL A 260 -9.00 -10.32 -17.93
N TYR A 261 -8.91 -10.93 -19.10
CA TYR A 261 -7.92 -11.96 -19.41
C TYR A 261 -6.70 -11.28 -20.03
N CYS A 262 -5.59 -11.26 -19.30
CA CYS A 262 -4.33 -10.68 -19.74
C CYS A 262 -3.38 -11.81 -20.17
N LYS A 263 -2.98 -11.80 -21.45
CA LYS A 263 -2.03 -12.79 -21.96
C LYS A 263 -0.59 -12.40 -21.56
N ILE A 264 0.12 -13.32 -20.90
CA ILE A 264 1.53 -13.17 -20.51
C ILE A 264 2.33 -14.43 -20.87
N ASP A 265 3.65 -14.33 -20.89
CA ASP A 265 4.55 -15.44 -21.17
C ASP A 265 4.96 -16.15 -19.87
N PHE A 266 4.52 -17.40 -19.68
CA PHE A 266 4.85 -18.21 -18.51
C PHE A 266 6.21 -18.91 -18.59
N SER A 267 6.92 -18.79 -19.72
CA SER A 267 8.32 -19.21 -19.84
C SER A 267 9.30 -18.15 -19.33
N GLU A 268 8.85 -16.90 -19.25
CA GLU A 268 9.61 -15.75 -18.78
C GLU A 268 9.36 -15.45 -17.29
N ASN A 269 9.97 -14.37 -16.79
CA ASN A 269 9.76 -13.90 -15.41
C ASN A 269 8.33 -13.36 -15.21
N VAL A 270 7.42 -14.25 -14.81
CA VAL A 270 6.01 -13.94 -14.53
C VAL A 270 5.84 -12.84 -13.46
N PRO A 271 6.50 -12.90 -12.28
CA PRO A 271 6.45 -11.82 -11.30
C PRO A 271 6.78 -10.43 -11.88
N GLN A 272 7.80 -10.33 -12.74
CA GLN A 272 8.17 -9.07 -13.39
C GLN A 272 7.06 -8.57 -14.32
N GLN A 273 6.51 -9.44 -15.17
CA GLN A 273 5.40 -9.08 -16.07
C GLN A 273 4.16 -8.58 -15.30
N ILE A 274 3.86 -9.18 -14.14
CA ILE A 274 2.79 -8.69 -13.26
C ILE A 274 3.15 -7.30 -12.71
N CYS A 275 4.38 -7.10 -12.25
CA CYS A 275 4.82 -5.80 -11.76
C CYS A 275 4.71 -4.71 -12.84
N ASP A 276 5.11 -5.03 -14.07
CA ASP A 276 5.04 -4.12 -15.21
C ASP A 276 3.58 -3.78 -15.55
N TYR A 277 2.69 -4.78 -15.58
CA TYR A 277 1.26 -4.56 -15.78
C TYR A 277 0.67 -3.64 -14.70
N LEU A 278 0.97 -3.90 -13.42
CA LEU A 278 0.47 -3.09 -12.30
C LEU A 278 1.02 -1.66 -12.35
N TYR A 279 2.29 -1.50 -12.73
CA TYR A 279 2.89 -0.18 -12.91
C TYR A 279 2.23 0.61 -14.05
N GLN A 280 2.02 -0.02 -15.20
CA GLN A 280 1.33 0.60 -16.36
C GLN A 280 -0.11 0.99 -16.06
N ASN A 281 -0.78 0.31 -15.12
CA ASN A 281 -2.16 0.57 -14.72
C ASN A 281 -2.27 1.38 -13.42
N GLU A 282 -1.20 2.04 -12.97
CA GLU A 282 -1.17 2.89 -11.77
C GLU A 282 -1.54 2.18 -10.45
N ILE A 283 -1.37 0.86 -10.39
CA ILE A 283 -1.66 0.05 -9.20
C ILE A 283 -0.41 -0.01 -8.31
N GLN A 284 -0.47 0.70 -7.18
CA GLN A 284 0.71 1.00 -6.37
C GLN A 284 1.20 -0.14 -5.46
N SER A 285 0.38 -1.17 -5.22
CA SER A 285 0.78 -2.30 -4.39
C SER A 285 -0.04 -3.55 -4.64
N VAL A 286 0.54 -4.69 -4.27
CA VAL A 286 -0.08 -6.01 -4.38
C VAL A 286 0.18 -6.83 -3.14
N LEU A 287 -0.88 -7.41 -2.58
CA LEU A 287 -0.80 -8.45 -1.56
C LEU A 287 -0.81 -9.81 -2.25
N VAL A 288 0.31 -10.52 -2.27
CA VAL A 288 0.41 -11.88 -2.81
C VAL A 288 0.07 -12.87 -1.70
N GLU A 289 -1.06 -13.56 -1.82
CA GLU A 289 -1.59 -14.45 -0.79
C GLU A 289 -1.67 -15.91 -1.27
N GLY A 290 -1.05 -16.80 -0.51
CA GLY A 290 -1.22 -18.24 -0.69
C GLY A 290 -0.51 -18.82 -1.91
N GLY A 291 -0.33 -20.14 -1.88
CA GLY A 291 0.39 -20.90 -2.91
C GLY A 291 1.91 -20.77 -2.78
N ALA A 292 2.57 -21.83 -2.30
CA ALA A 292 4.02 -21.86 -2.11
C ALA A 292 4.78 -21.48 -3.39
N LYS A 293 4.37 -22.01 -4.55
CA LYS A 293 5.03 -21.72 -5.83
C LYS A 293 4.91 -20.25 -6.25
N THR A 294 3.74 -19.63 -6.07
CA THR A 294 3.54 -18.22 -6.40
C THR A 294 4.40 -17.35 -5.49
N LEU A 295 4.34 -17.56 -4.18
CA LEU A 295 5.16 -16.82 -3.21
C LEU A 295 6.65 -17.00 -3.51
N GLN A 296 7.10 -18.24 -3.75
CA GLN A 296 8.49 -18.54 -4.06
C GLN A 296 8.96 -17.85 -5.34
N SER A 297 8.12 -17.75 -6.39
CA SER A 297 8.52 -17.05 -7.61
C SER A 297 8.83 -15.56 -7.39
N PHE A 298 8.08 -14.87 -6.52
CA PHE A 298 8.38 -13.46 -6.18
C PHE A 298 9.65 -13.36 -5.33
N ILE A 299 9.89 -14.33 -4.44
CA ILE A 299 11.11 -14.38 -3.62
C ILE A 299 12.35 -14.61 -4.51
N ASP A 300 12.29 -15.61 -5.39
CA ASP A 300 13.39 -15.99 -6.29
C ASP A 300 13.73 -14.87 -7.28
N ALA A 301 12.71 -14.13 -7.73
CA ALA A 301 12.88 -12.94 -8.57
C ALA A 301 13.36 -11.70 -7.81
N ASN A 302 13.53 -11.78 -6.48
CA ASN A 302 13.82 -10.65 -5.59
C ASN A 302 12.81 -9.47 -5.74
N LEU A 303 11.55 -9.81 -6.03
CA LEU A 303 10.45 -8.88 -6.21
C LEU A 303 9.53 -8.93 -4.98
N TRP A 304 10.02 -8.44 -3.86
CA TRP A 304 9.23 -8.29 -2.65
C TRP A 304 9.78 -7.16 -1.78
N ASP A 305 8.93 -6.54 -0.96
CA ASP A 305 9.35 -5.46 -0.04
C ASP A 305 9.04 -5.80 1.42
N GLU A 306 8.00 -6.60 1.66
CA GLU A 306 7.55 -7.00 3.00
C GLU A 306 6.96 -8.41 2.95
N ALA A 307 7.32 -9.28 3.89
CA ALA A 307 6.69 -10.57 4.09
C ALA A 307 5.99 -10.61 5.45
N ARG A 308 4.71 -11.00 5.44
CA ARG A 308 3.84 -11.12 6.62
C ARG A 308 3.54 -12.60 6.86
N VAL A 309 4.17 -13.17 7.87
CA VAL A 309 4.14 -14.62 8.11
C VAL A 309 3.41 -14.89 9.41
N PHE A 310 2.26 -15.55 9.32
CA PHE A 310 1.62 -16.10 10.52
C PHE A 310 2.15 -17.51 10.79
N VAL A 311 2.56 -17.76 12.03
CA VAL A 311 2.94 -19.10 12.52
C VAL A 311 1.86 -19.55 13.49
N GLY A 312 1.13 -20.61 13.16
CA GLY A 312 0.14 -21.24 14.04
C GLY A 312 0.74 -22.35 14.90
N ASN A 313 0.02 -22.74 15.95
CA ASN A 313 0.48 -23.78 16.90
C ASN A 313 0.26 -25.23 16.42
N SER A 314 -0.46 -25.45 15.32
CA SER A 314 -0.66 -26.78 14.77
C SER A 314 0.61 -27.32 14.09
N THR A 315 0.60 -28.62 13.81
CA THR A 315 1.59 -29.33 13.00
C THR A 315 0.89 -30.14 11.93
N PHE A 316 1.49 -30.25 10.74
CA PHE A 316 0.97 -31.11 9.66
C PHE A 316 1.84 -32.33 9.38
N TYR A 317 3.11 -32.32 9.79
CA TYR A 317 4.15 -33.34 9.56
C TYR A 317 4.53 -33.55 8.09
N GLU A 318 3.55 -33.55 7.19
CA GLU A 318 3.69 -33.71 5.75
C GLU A 318 2.72 -32.78 4.99
N GLY A 319 3.13 -32.38 3.78
CA GLY A 319 2.32 -31.55 2.90
C GLY A 319 3.12 -30.51 2.15
N VAL A 320 2.48 -29.37 1.87
CA VAL A 320 3.10 -28.28 1.13
C VAL A 320 3.92 -27.42 2.10
N LYS A 321 5.24 -27.43 1.94
CA LYS A 321 6.14 -26.58 2.72
C LYS A 321 5.89 -25.09 2.43
N ALA A 322 6.11 -24.27 3.45
CA ALA A 322 6.15 -22.82 3.31
C ALA A 322 7.27 -22.38 2.35
N PRO A 323 7.11 -21.23 1.67
CA PRO A 323 8.16 -20.69 0.83
C PRO A 323 9.43 -20.42 1.66
N TYR A 324 10.58 -20.65 1.07
CA TYR A 324 11.86 -20.37 1.69
C TYR A 324 12.24 -18.91 1.40
N ILE A 325 12.39 -18.12 2.48
CA ILE A 325 12.75 -16.71 2.40
C ILE A 325 13.99 -16.38 3.22
N LYS A 326 14.88 -15.56 2.66
CA LYS A 326 16.03 -14.98 3.37
C LYS A 326 15.77 -13.49 3.59
N GLY A 327 15.22 -13.13 4.74
CA GLY A 327 14.92 -11.74 5.13
C GLY A 327 15.48 -11.38 6.51
N VAL A 328 15.34 -10.10 6.88
CA VAL A 328 15.54 -9.62 8.26
C VAL A 328 14.18 -9.55 8.94
N GLU A 329 14.01 -10.23 10.06
CA GLU A 329 12.83 -10.06 10.92
C GLU A 329 12.93 -8.71 11.63
N ILE A 330 12.01 -7.79 11.31
CA ILE A 330 11.96 -6.45 11.91
C ILE A 330 10.89 -6.32 12.99
N SER A 331 9.98 -7.30 13.05
CA SER A 331 8.92 -7.32 14.04
C SER A 331 8.39 -8.74 14.23
N LYS A 332 8.10 -9.07 15.48
CA LYS A 332 7.33 -10.25 15.87
C LYS A 332 6.28 -9.85 16.88
N LYS A 333 5.05 -10.32 16.68
CA LYS A 333 3.92 -10.03 17.56
C LYS A 333 3.07 -11.27 17.77
N GLU A 334 2.77 -11.58 19.02
CA GLU A 334 1.82 -12.63 19.38
C GLU A 334 0.38 -12.12 19.22
N ILE A 335 -0.46 -12.95 18.61
CA ILE A 335 -1.89 -12.72 18.38
C ILE A 335 -2.62 -13.98 18.85
N LYS A 336 -2.93 -14.02 20.15
CA LYS A 336 -3.50 -15.20 20.82
C LYS A 336 -2.60 -16.42 20.62
N SER A 337 -3.01 -17.40 19.80
CA SER A 337 -2.29 -18.64 19.54
C SER A 337 -1.34 -18.56 18.35
N ASP A 338 -1.27 -17.42 17.66
CA ASP A 338 -0.48 -17.28 16.44
C ASP A 338 0.62 -16.25 16.68
N ALA A 339 1.78 -16.44 16.06
CA ALA A 339 2.81 -15.41 15.97
C ALA A 339 2.79 -14.77 14.58
N LEU A 340 2.72 -13.45 14.50
CA LEU A 340 2.93 -12.69 13.26
C LEU A 340 4.37 -12.19 13.21
N LYS A 341 5.11 -12.61 12.18
CA LYS A 341 6.44 -12.10 11.84
C LYS A 341 6.36 -11.18 10.64
N ILE A 342 7.11 -10.08 10.69
CA ILE A 342 7.32 -9.18 9.56
C ILE A 342 8.78 -9.26 9.16
N LEU A 343 9.01 -9.66 7.91
CA LEU A 343 10.35 -9.71 7.31
C LEU A 343 10.46 -8.68 6.20
N VAL A 344 11.67 -8.16 6.01
CA VAL A 344 12.04 -7.31 4.87
C VAL A 344 13.27 -7.91 4.19
N PRO A 345 13.52 -7.58 2.91
CA PRO A 345 14.76 -8.00 2.24
C PRO A 345 15.98 -7.53 3.03
N LYS A 346 17.05 -8.35 3.05
CA LYS A 346 18.35 -7.87 3.53
C LYS A 346 18.79 -6.75 2.58
N VAL A 347 19.01 -5.56 3.13
CA VAL A 347 19.70 -4.49 2.39
C VAL A 347 21.10 -5.03 2.10
N LEU A 348 21.39 -5.26 0.81
CA LEU A 348 22.70 -5.71 0.34
C LEU A 348 23.70 -4.57 0.41
#